data_AF-A0A9E8SD81-F1
#
_entry.id   AF-A0A9E8SD81-F1
#
_cell.length_a   1.000
_cell.length_b   1.000
_cell.length_c   1.000
_cell.angle_alpha   90.00
_cell.angle_beta   90.00
_cell.angle_gamma   90.00
#
_symmetry.space_group_name_H-M   'P 1'
#
loop_
_entity.id
_entity.type
_entity.pdbx_description
1 polymer ?
#
loop_
_entity_poly.entity_id
_entity_poly.type
_entity_poly.pdbx_seq_one_letter_code
_entity_poly.pdbx_strand_id
1 'polypeptide(L)'
;MKQFYSKFVLILVTILMFSAFGSAQNGKSLWSKTTQNQLSKKAQVFRKTQPKKANYYQLDINSLKDMLQTAPDRKTNQNSNLIISFPTADDTFESFRISEASVMAP
;
A
#
# COMPACT_ATOMS: atom_id res chain seq x y z
N MET A 1 6.17 48.97 -17.90
CA MET A 1 5.71 48.22 -16.70
C MET A 1 4.72 47.08 -17.00
N LYS A 2 3.75 47.20 -17.94
CA LYS A 2 2.79 46.11 -18.27
C LYS A 2 3.41 44.78 -18.72
N GLN A 3 4.55 44.78 -19.42
CA GLN A 3 5.20 43.55 -19.91
C GLN A 3 5.79 42.67 -18.80
N PHE A 4 6.16 43.26 -17.64
CA PHE A 4 6.68 42.50 -16.50
C PHE A 4 5.57 41.72 -15.79
N TYR A 5 4.37 42.30 -15.66
CA TYR A 5 3.20 41.62 -15.09
C TYR A 5 2.75 40.45 -15.95
N SER A 6 2.78 40.58 -17.29
CA SER A 6 2.44 39.48 -18.20
C SER A 6 3.41 38.29 -18.05
N LYS A 7 4.72 38.55 -17.96
CA LYS A 7 5.74 37.51 -17.69
C LYS A 7 5.58 36.87 -16.31
N PHE A 8 5.25 37.68 -15.30
CA PHE A 8 5.00 37.20 -13.94
C PHE A 8 3.76 36.30 -13.87
N VAL A 9 2.68 36.69 -14.56
CA VAL A 9 1.47 35.87 -14.69
C VAL A 9 1.77 34.56 -15.41
N LEU A 10 2.58 34.58 -16.47
CA LEU A 10 2.99 33.36 -17.18
C LEU A 10 3.76 32.40 -16.26
N ILE A 11 4.70 32.91 -15.45
CA ILE A 11 5.46 32.10 -14.48
C ILE A 11 4.53 31.52 -13.41
N LEU A 12 3.61 32.32 -12.89
CA LEU A 12 2.63 31.88 -11.88
C LEU A 12 1.74 30.76 -12.42
N VAL A 13 1.22 30.90 -13.64
CA VAL A 13 0.41 29.88 -14.31
C VAL A 13 1.20 28.59 -14.52
N THR A 14 2.49 28.70 -14.87
CA THR A 14 3.36 27.55 -15.07
C THR A 14 3.57 26.79 -13.75
N ILE A 15 3.85 27.48 -12.64
CA ILE A 15 4.02 26.87 -11.32
C ILE A 15 2.72 26.16 -10.86
N LEU A 16 1.56 26.76 -11.12
CA LEU A 16 0.25 26.18 -10.79
C LEU A 16 -0.07 24.91 -11.61
N MET A 17 0.46 24.79 -12.84
CA MET A 17 0.27 23.57 -13.64
C MET A 17 1.13 22.40 -13.15
N PHE A 18 2.30 22.66 -12.55
CA PHE A 18 3.18 21.60 -12.04
C PHE A 18 2.76 21.06 -10.66
N SER A 19 1.99 21.81 -9.86
CA SER A 19 1.51 21.33 -8.55
C SER A 19 0.43 20.23 -8.64
N ALA A 20 -0.17 20.03 -9.82
CA ALA A 20 -1.23 19.03 -10.01
C ALA A 20 -0.71 17.57 -10.16
N PHE A 21 0.60 17.36 -10.33
CA PHE A 21 1.17 16.02 -10.61
C PHE A 21 1.68 15.27 -9.37
N GLY A 22 1.44 15.78 -8.16
CA GLY A 22 1.96 15.19 -6.92
C GLY A 22 1.01 14.21 -6.25
N SER A 23 0.77 13.01 -6.81
CA SER A 23 0.20 11.85 -6.08
C SER A 23 0.25 10.55 -6.89
N ALA A 24 1.41 9.87 -6.89
CA ALA A 24 1.51 8.49 -7.41
C ALA A 24 2.28 7.55 -6.44
N GLN A 25 2.59 8.00 -5.22
CA GLN A 25 3.33 7.21 -4.23
C GLN A 25 2.47 6.17 -3.49
N ASN A 26 1.31 5.80 -4.02
CA ASN A 26 0.67 4.57 -3.60
C ASN A 26 1.53 3.45 -4.17
N GLY A 27 2.43 2.91 -3.35
CA GLY A 27 3.28 1.78 -3.69
C GLY A 27 2.45 0.67 -4.35
N LYS A 28 3.10 -0.11 -5.23
CA LYS A 28 2.49 -1.28 -5.91
C LYS A 28 1.47 -1.95 -4.99
N SER A 29 0.20 -1.98 -5.40
CA SER A 29 -0.83 -2.66 -4.61
C SER A 29 -0.45 -4.13 -4.44
N LEU A 30 -0.18 -4.54 -3.20
CA LEU A 30 0.12 -5.94 -2.87
C LEU A 30 -1.09 -6.86 -3.11
N TRP A 31 -2.29 -6.27 -3.15
CA TRP A 31 -3.55 -6.98 -3.26
C TRP A 31 -4.17 -6.72 -4.63
N SER A 32 -4.56 -7.80 -5.30
CA SER A 32 -5.32 -7.75 -6.55
C SER A 32 -6.67 -8.45 -6.35
N LYS A 33 -7.77 -7.77 -6.67
CA LYS A 33 -9.12 -8.35 -6.55
C LYS A 33 -9.24 -9.51 -7.53
N THR A 34 -9.78 -10.63 -7.08
CA THR A 34 -9.91 -11.86 -7.87
C THR A 34 -11.24 -12.55 -7.58
N THR A 35 -11.49 -13.67 -8.23
CA THR A 35 -12.68 -14.50 -8.02
C THR A 35 -12.30 -15.80 -7.32
N GLN A 36 -13.27 -16.42 -6.63
CA GLN A 36 -13.07 -17.70 -5.96
C GLN A 36 -12.50 -18.79 -6.89
N ASN A 37 -12.91 -18.80 -8.16
CA ASN A 37 -12.49 -19.79 -9.15
C ASN A 37 -11.05 -19.60 -9.62
N GLN A 38 -10.54 -18.37 -9.56
CA GLN A 38 -9.19 -18.01 -9.98
C GLN A 38 -8.15 -18.18 -8.86
N LEU A 39 -8.60 -18.27 -7.60
CA LEU A 39 -7.72 -18.60 -6.49
C LEU A 39 -7.20 -20.03 -6.62
N SER A 40 -5.92 -20.19 -6.28
CA SER A 40 -5.26 -21.49 -6.21
C SER A 40 -6.13 -22.48 -5.44
N LYS A 41 -6.49 -23.62 -6.07
CA LYS A 41 -7.24 -24.74 -5.47
C LYS A 41 -6.42 -25.51 -4.42
N LYS A 42 -5.49 -24.84 -3.74
CA LYS A 42 -4.74 -25.42 -2.62
C LYS A 42 -5.74 -25.87 -1.55
N ALA A 43 -5.39 -26.95 -0.88
CA ALA A 43 -6.18 -27.47 0.23
C ALA A 43 -6.45 -26.35 1.23
N GLN A 44 -7.72 -25.97 1.36
CA GLN A 44 -8.13 -25.01 2.35
C GLN A 44 -8.16 -25.71 3.70
N VAL A 45 -7.74 -24.99 4.75
CA VAL A 45 -7.91 -25.47 6.13
C VAL A 45 -9.40 -25.68 6.38
N PHE A 46 -9.76 -26.79 7.03
CA PHE A 46 -11.15 -27.05 7.39
C PHE A 46 -11.71 -25.90 8.23
N ARG A 47 -12.83 -25.32 7.80
CA ARG A 47 -13.55 -24.27 8.53
C ARG A 47 -14.94 -24.78 8.88
N LYS A 48 -15.35 -24.60 10.13
CA LYS A 48 -16.71 -24.93 10.61
C LYS A 48 -17.78 -24.03 9.98
N THR A 49 -17.39 -22.86 9.48
CA THR A 49 -18.28 -21.87 8.88
C THR A 49 -17.66 -21.31 7.60
N GLN A 50 -18.50 -21.04 6.61
CA GLN A 50 -18.11 -20.40 5.35
C GLN A 50 -19.03 -19.19 5.09
N PRO A 51 -18.46 -18.01 4.77
CA PRO A 51 -19.28 -16.85 4.44
C PRO A 51 -20.11 -17.07 3.17
N LYS A 52 -21.38 -16.62 3.19
CA LYS A 52 -22.27 -16.66 2.02
C LYS A 52 -21.88 -15.63 0.95
N LYS A 53 -21.25 -14.53 1.35
CA LYS A 53 -20.73 -13.47 0.48
C LYS A 53 -19.33 -13.12 0.96
N ALA A 54 -18.37 -13.08 0.05
CA ALA A 54 -16.98 -12.77 0.35
C ALA A 54 -16.33 -12.06 -0.84
N ASN A 55 -15.44 -11.11 -0.52
CA ASN A 55 -14.49 -10.57 -1.48
C ASN A 55 -13.23 -11.42 -1.47
N TYR A 56 -12.66 -11.65 -2.64
CA TYR A 56 -11.46 -12.45 -2.81
C TYR A 56 -10.32 -11.58 -3.34
N TYR A 57 -9.14 -11.72 -2.73
CA TYR A 57 -7.94 -11.01 -3.13
C TYR A 57 -6.79 -12.00 -3.27
N GLN A 58 -5.98 -11.80 -4.28
CA GLN A 58 -4.70 -12.46 -4.45
C GLN A 58 -3.60 -11.54 -3.92
N LEU A 59 -2.86 -12.03 -2.95
CA LEU A 59 -1.67 -11.39 -2.41
C LEU A 59 -0.45 -11.72 -3.27
N ASP A 60 0.32 -10.70 -3.66
CA ASP A 60 1.68 -10.89 -4.16
C ASP A 60 2.64 -11.08 -2.98
N ILE A 61 2.90 -12.35 -2.66
CA ILE A 61 3.75 -12.73 -1.54
C ILE A 61 5.21 -12.34 -1.74
N ASN A 62 5.69 -12.28 -2.99
CA ASN A 62 7.07 -11.96 -3.29
C ASN A 62 7.33 -10.47 -3.03
N SER A 63 6.46 -9.61 -3.58
CA SER A 63 6.52 -8.17 -3.31
C SER A 63 6.36 -7.86 -1.82
N LEU A 64 5.48 -8.57 -1.10
CA LEU A 64 5.34 -8.41 0.35
C LEU A 64 6.65 -8.78 1.07
N LYS A 65 7.28 -9.90 0.72
CA LYS A 65 8.55 -10.34 1.33
C LYS A 65 9.65 -9.30 1.13
N ASP A 66 9.79 -8.77 -0.08
CA ASP A 66 10.80 -7.77 -0.41
C ASP A 66 10.59 -6.48 0.39
N MET A 67 9.33 -6.04 0.53
CA MET A 67 9.00 -4.88 1.37
C MET A 67 9.32 -5.11 2.85
N LEU A 68 9.00 -6.30 3.39
CA LEU A 68 9.21 -6.62 4.80
C LEU A 68 10.70 -6.66 5.20
N GLN A 69 11.62 -6.89 4.26
CA GLN A 69 13.06 -6.83 4.53
C GLN A 69 13.54 -5.44 4.98
N THR A 70 12.77 -4.40 4.67
CA THR A 70 13.09 -3.01 5.03
C THR A 70 12.50 -2.58 6.37
N ALA A 71 11.74 -3.45 7.04
CA ALA A 71 11.12 -3.14 8.32
C ALA A 71 12.20 -3.06 9.43
N PRO A 72 12.26 -1.97 10.22
CA PRO A 72 13.19 -1.89 11.34
C PRO A 72 12.74 -2.80 12.48
N ASP A 73 13.70 -3.30 13.26
CA ASP A 73 13.44 -4.03 14.51
C ASP A 73 12.70 -3.11 15.49
N ARG A 74 11.58 -3.59 16.02
CA ARG A 74 10.72 -2.90 16.98
C ARG A 74 11.46 -2.46 18.25
N LYS A 75 12.57 -3.13 18.60
CA LYS A 75 13.42 -2.78 19.74
C LYS A 75 14.31 -1.56 19.44
N THR A 76 14.52 -1.23 18.17
CA THR A 76 15.21 0.01 17.82
C THR A 76 14.26 1.18 18.11
N ASN A 77 14.78 2.28 18.67
CA ASN A 77 14.03 3.52 18.87
C ASN A 77 13.74 4.25 17.54
N GLN A 78 13.73 3.54 16.41
CA GLN A 78 13.48 4.09 15.08
C GLN A 78 12.01 3.87 14.72
N ASN A 79 11.35 4.95 14.30
CA ASN A 79 10.02 4.86 13.73
C ASN A 79 10.10 4.18 12.36
N SER A 80 9.28 3.15 12.13
CA SER A 80 9.18 2.54 10.82
C SER A 80 8.48 3.46 9.81
N ASN A 81 9.12 3.59 8.64
CA ASN A 81 8.54 4.26 7.49
C ASN A 81 7.78 3.29 6.56
N LEU A 82 7.83 1.98 6.86
CA LEU A 82 7.12 0.97 6.08
C LEU A 82 5.64 0.95 6.46
N ILE A 83 4.80 1.37 5.52
CA ILE A 83 3.34 1.37 5.64
C ILE A 83 2.76 0.39 4.62
N ILE A 84 1.92 -0.53 5.08
CA ILE A 84 1.27 -1.54 4.24
C ILE A 84 -0.24 -1.51 4.49
N SER A 85 -1.02 -1.48 3.40
CA SER A 85 -2.47 -1.52 3.47
C SER A 85 -3.02 -2.94 3.31
N PHE A 86 -4.02 -3.29 4.12
CA PHE A 86 -4.70 -4.58 4.11
C PHE A 86 -6.21 -4.42 3.90
N PRO A 87 -6.86 -5.33 3.17
CA PRO A 87 -8.31 -5.29 3.00
C PRO A 87 -9.02 -5.62 4.32
N THR A 88 -10.13 -4.93 4.58
CA THR A 88 -10.99 -5.13 5.74
C THR A 88 -12.25 -5.92 5.37
N ALA A 89 -13.08 -6.23 6.38
CA ALA A 89 -14.37 -6.88 6.15
C ALA A 89 -15.38 -6.01 5.38
N ASP A 90 -15.19 -4.68 5.39
CA ASP A 90 -16.14 -3.69 4.84
C ASP A 90 -15.77 -3.23 3.41
N ASP A 91 -14.96 -4.00 2.68
CA ASP A 91 -14.43 -3.66 1.34
C ASP A 91 -13.56 -2.38 1.33
N THR A 92 -13.04 -1.99 2.50
CA THR A 92 -12.08 -0.89 2.65
C THR A 92 -10.67 -1.41 2.83
N PHE A 93 -9.69 -0.51 2.79
CA PHE A 93 -8.29 -0.83 3.11
C PHE A 93 -7.85 -0.03 4.33
N GLU A 94 -7.19 -0.70 5.26
CA GLU A 94 -6.60 -0.09 6.44
C GLU A 94 -5.08 -0.17 6.36
N SER A 95 -4.41 0.93 6.69
CA SER A 95 -2.96 1.08 6.57
C SER A 95 -2.28 0.90 7.92
N PHE A 96 -1.26 0.04 7.95
CA PHE A 96 -0.52 -0.29 9.16
C PHE A 96 0.96 0.05 8.98
N ARG A 97 1.55 0.61 10.04
CA ARG A 97 3.00 0.76 10.14
C ARG A 97 3.59 -0.57 10.61
N ILE A 98 4.55 -1.09 9.86
CA ILE A 98 5.10 -2.43 10.07
C ILE A 98 6.46 -2.36 10.76
N SER A 99 6.70 -3.23 11.73
CA SER A 99 7.99 -3.37 12.41
C SER A 99 8.37 -4.84 12.51
N GLU A 100 9.66 -5.13 12.47
CA GLU A 100 10.22 -6.46 12.65
C GLU A 100 10.25 -6.81 14.15
N ALA A 101 9.94 -8.06 14.49
CA ALA A 101 9.94 -8.53 15.86
C ALA A 101 10.52 -9.95 15.94
N SER A 102 11.84 -10.06 15.85
CA SER A 102 12.51 -11.37 15.90
C SER A 102 12.28 -12.06 17.26
N VAL A 103 11.87 -13.32 17.18
CA VAL A 103 11.82 -14.27 18.31
C VAL A 103 12.93 -15.33 18.22
N MET A 104 13.79 -15.27 17.19
CA MET A 104 14.95 -16.14 17.11
C MET A 104 16.05 -15.61 18.03
N ALA A 105 16.58 -16.47 18.89
CA ALA A 105 17.83 -16.21 19.57
C ALA A 105 18.97 -16.15 18.52
N PRO A 106 20.02 -15.33 18.74
CA PRO A 106 21.20 -15.31 17.88
C PRO A 106 21.92 -16.67 17.82
#